data_AF-A0AAC9IT20-F1
#
_entry.id   AF-A0AAC9IT20-F1
#
_cell.length_a   1.000
_cell.length_b   1.000
_cell.length_c   1.000
_cell.angle_alpha   90.00
_cell.angle_beta   90.00
_cell.angle_gamma   90.00
#
_symmetry.space_group_name_H-M   'P 1'
#
loop_
_entity.id
_entity.type
_entity.pdbx_description
1 polymer ?
#
loop_
_entity_poly.entity_id
_entity_poly.type
_entity_poly.pdbx_seq_one_letter_code
_entity_poly.pdbx_strand_id
1 'polypeptide(L)'
;MARIKTAQVTDGLEVHDDLIPEEVRDKDLDKAVSDEAFFNELVTVLIHPSAAENDPDHVVLSVNGTNQPIFRNVPTTVKRKYVEVLAHMVETKYHQPTRDSMNPESGNSLIGRSALAYPFIIVEDKNPKGAAWLERLRSYKG
;
A
#
# COMPACT_ATOMS: atom_id res chain seq x y z
N MET A 1 31.54 -16.68 31.69
CA MET A 1 31.79 -15.91 32.94
C MET A 1 30.93 -14.67 32.92
N ALA A 2 30.06 -14.54 33.91
CA ALA A 2 28.93 -13.61 33.99
C ALA A 2 29.33 -12.16 34.32
N ARG A 3 28.47 -11.20 33.95
CA ARG A 3 28.27 -9.94 34.69
C ARG A 3 26.88 -9.37 34.41
N ILE A 4 25.93 -9.79 35.25
CA ILE A 4 24.60 -9.16 35.36
C ILE A 4 24.80 -7.89 36.20
N LYS A 5 24.41 -6.73 35.66
CA LYS A 5 24.52 -5.45 36.37
C LYS A 5 23.42 -5.35 37.43
N THR A 6 23.84 -5.03 38.65
CA THR A 6 23.02 -4.81 39.84
C THR A 6 22.06 -3.62 39.66
N ALA A 7 20.77 -3.84 39.92
CA ALA A 7 19.77 -2.77 39.99
C ALA A 7 19.89 -2.00 41.33
N GLN A 8 19.87 -0.68 41.26
CA GLN A 8 19.76 0.21 42.41
C GLN A 8 18.29 0.31 42.82
N VAL A 9 18.01 0.17 44.11
CA VAL A 9 16.69 0.38 44.70
C VAL A 9 16.57 1.86 45.08
N THR A 10 15.64 2.58 44.45
CA THR A 10 15.19 3.89 44.91
C THR A 10 13.68 3.85 45.10
N ASP A 11 13.30 4.01 46.36
CA ASP A 11 12.01 4.44 46.92
C ASP A 11 10.82 4.58 45.95
N GLY A 12 9.87 3.65 46.06
CA GLY A 12 8.44 3.95 45.87
C GLY A 12 7.83 4.00 44.46
N LEU A 13 8.44 3.38 43.43
CA LEU A 13 7.80 3.25 42.11
C LEU A 13 7.73 1.79 41.67
N GLU A 14 6.55 1.17 41.77
CA GLU A 14 6.29 -0.15 41.17
C GLU A 14 6.12 0.02 39.65
N VAL A 15 7.22 -0.20 38.92
CA VAL A 15 7.17 -0.34 37.46
C VAL A 15 6.73 -1.77 37.17
N HIS A 16 5.45 -1.93 36.82
CA HIS A 16 4.96 -3.15 36.18
C HIS A 16 5.52 -3.22 34.75
N ASP A 17 6.73 -3.75 34.61
CA ASP A 17 7.30 -4.09 33.31
C ASP A 17 6.89 -5.52 32.94
N ASP A 18 5.59 -5.74 32.71
CA ASP A 18 5.04 -6.99 32.18
C ASP A 18 5.21 -7.09 30.64
N LEU A 19 6.25 -6.45 30.10
CA LEU A 19 6.69 -6.65 28.72
C LEU A 19 7.64 -7.86 28.69
N ILE A 20 7.06 -9.05 28.50
CA ILE A 20 7.84 -10.22 28.08
C ILE A 20 8.45 -9.85 26.72
N PRO A 21 9.79 -9.73 26.58
CA PRO A 21 10.37 -9.45 25.27
C PRO A 21 10.13 -10.67 24.39
N GLU A 22 9.31 -10.51 23.35
CA GLU A 22 9.22 -11.53 22.31
C GLU A 22 10.58 -11.57 21.58
N GLU A 23 11.28 -12.69 21.69
CA GLU A 23 12.54 -12.88 20.97
C GLU A 23 12.26 -12.96 19.47
N VAL A 24 12.51 -11.85 18.76
CA VAL A 24 12.46 -11.81 17.31
C VAL A 24 13.60 -12.67 16.77
N ARG A 25 13.26 -13.81 16.16
CA ARG A 25 14.23 -14.77 15.61
C ARG A 25 14.97 -14.14 14.43
N ASP A 26 16.28 -14.36 14.33
CA ASP A 26 17.15 -13.81 13.26
C ASP A 26 16.62 -13.98 11.83
N LYS A 27 15.90 -15.07 11.54
CA LYS A 27 15.32 -15.33 10.21
C LYS A 27 14.30 -14.28 9.74
N ASP A 28 13.62 -13.63 10.68
CA ASP A 28 12.64 -12.60 10.35
C ASP A 28 13.34 -11.30 9.89
N LEU A 29 14.58 -11.06 10.35
CA LEU A 29 15.41 -9.93 9.93
C LEU A 29 15.93 -10.08 8.50
N ASP A 30 16.47 -11.26 8.14
CA ASP A 30 16.98 -11.52 6.77
C ASP A 30 15.88 -11.30 5.72
N LYS A 31 14.65 -11.72 6.05
CA LYS A 31 13.49 -11.51 5.19
C LYS A 31 13.13 -10.03 5.09
N ALA A 32 13.06 -9.31 6.21
CA ALA A 32 12.76 -7.88 6.23
C ALA A 32 13.78 -7.07 5.41
N VAL A 33 15.06 -7.39 5.53
CA VAL A 33 16.14 -6.75 4.75
C VAL A 33 15.98 -7.04 3.25
N SER A 34 15.66 -8.28 2.90
CA SER A 34 15.44 -8.68 1.49
C SER A 34 14.22 -7.98 0.88
N ASP A 35 13.14 -7.89 1.63
CA ASP A 35 11.91 -7.21 1.23
C ASP A 35 12.16 -5.70 1.09
N GLU A 36 12.86 -5.08 2.05
CA GLU A 36 13.21 -3.65 1.98
C GLU A 36 14.10 -3.33 0.77
N ALA A 37 15.05 -4.20 0.44
CA ALA A 37 15.86 -4.06 -0.77
C ALA A 37 14.98 -4.10 -2.04
N PHE A 38 14.06 -5.06 -2.12
CA PHE A 38 13.13 -5.21 -3.24
C PHE A 38 12.19 -3.99 -3.42
N PHE A 39 11.69 -3.44 -2.31
CA PHE A 39 10.81 -2.26 -2.33
C PHE A 39 11.53 -0.95 -2.67
N ASN A 40 12.85 -0.88 -2.45
CA ASN A 40 13.67 0.27 -2.79
C ASN A 40 14.13 0.31 -4.26
N GLU A 41 13.92 -0.77 -5.03
CA GLU A 41 14.25 -0.83 -6.45
C GLU A 41 13.47 0.21 -7.27
N LEU A 42 14.11 0.73 -8.33
CA LEU A 42 13.52 1.71 -9.23
C LEU A 42 12.66 1.01 -10.30
N VAL A 43 11.46 1.54 -10.50
CA VAL A 43 10.46 1.09 -11.48
C VAL A 43 9.93 2.32 -12.21
N THR A 44 9.85 2.25 -13.54
CA THR A 44 9.24 3.32 -14.35
C THR A 44 7.76 3.04 -14.52
N VAL A 45 6.93 3.96 -14.03
CA VAL A 45 5.47 3.87 -14.12
C VAL A 45 4.89 5.00 -14.94
N LEU A 46 3.79 4.72 -15.62
CA LEU A 46 2.97 5.71 -16.29
C LEU A 46 1.56 5.63 -15.73
N ILE A 47 1.08 6.74 -15.15
CA ILE A 47 -0.29 6.88 -14.67
C ILE A 47 -1.14 7.43 -15.79
N HIS A 48 -2.27 6.79 -16.06
CA HIS A 48 -3.23 7.21 -17.07
C HIS A 48 -3.92 8.53 -16.69
N PRO A 49 -4.41 9.30 -17.69
CA PRO A 49 -5.17 10.51 -17.43
C PRO A 49 -6.48 10.16 -16.72
N SER A 50 -6.99 11.10 -15.94
CA SER A 50 -8.37 10.99 -15.45
C SER A 50 -9.36 11.43 -16.52
N ALA A 51 -10.59 10.92 -16.43
CA ALA A 51 -11.71 11.38 -17.25
C ALA A 51 -12.43 12.60 -16.65
N ALA A 52 -12.16 12.92 -15.37
CA ALA A 52 -12.78 14.06 -14.69
C ALA A 52 -11.93 15.33 -14.89
N GLU A 53 -12.58 16.42 -15.33
CA GLU A 53 -11.92 17.71 -15.59
C GLU A 53 -11.32 18.36 -14.34
N ASN A 54 -11.87 18.07 -13.16
CA ASN A 54 -11.43 18.64 -11.88
C ASN A 54 -10.37 17.79 -11.16
N ASP A 55 -9.94 16.67 -11.74
CA ASP A 55 -8.94 15.82 -11.09
C ASP A 55 -7.54 16.43 -11.20
N PRO A 56 -6.72 16.32 -10.14
CA PRO A 56 -5.35 16.82 -10.19
C PRO A 56 -4.50 16.03 -11.19
N ASP A 57 -3.65 16.75 -11.91
CA ASP A 57 -2.68 16.20 -12.86
C ASP A 57 -1.56 15.40 -12.19
N HIS A 58 -1.46 15.46 -10.86
CA HIS A 58 -0.44 14.77 -10.10
C HIS A 58 -1.04 14.00 -8.93
N VAL A 59 -0.34 12.94 -8.53
CA VAL A 59 -0.65 12.11 -7.36
C VAL A 59 0.50 12.25 -6.39
N VAL A 60 0.21 12.63 -5.15
CA VAL A 60 1.22 12.68 -4.08
C VAL A 60 1.10 11.43 -3.24
N LEU A 61 2.13 10.58 -3.28
CA LEU A 61 2.21 9.35 -2.49
C LEU A 61 3.14 9.59 -1.31
N SER A 62 2.73 9.18 -0.11
CA SER A 62 3.57 9.25 1.08
C SER A 62 3.88 7.86 1.61
N VAL A 63 5.17 7.54 1.76
CA VAL A 63 5.61 6.28 2.37
C VAL A 63 6.72 6.59 3.37
N ASN A 64 6.51 6.22 4.63
CA ASN A 64 7.44 6.46 5.75
C ASN A 64 7.86 7.94 5.87
N GLY A 65 6.90 8.86 5.72
CA GLY A 65 7.13 10.31 5.83
C GLY A 65 7.81 10.95 4.61
N THR A 66 8.15 10.18 3.58
CA THR A 66 8.68 10.72 2.31
C THR A 66 7.54 10.88 1.31
N ASN A 67 7.31 12.12 0.87
CA ASN A 67 6.33 12.42 -0.17
C ASN A 67 6.99 12.35 -1.55
N GLN A 68 6.36 11.62 -2.46
CA GLN A 68 6.76 11.49 -3.86
C GLN A 68 5.59 11.92 -4.75
N PRO A 69 5.65 13.11 -5.37
CA PRO A 69 4.70 13.48 -6.41
C PRO A 69 5.00 12.71 -7.70
N ILE A 70 3.96 12.24 -8.37
CA ILE A 70 4.00 11.56 -9.68
C ILE A 70 2.99 12.24 -10.59
N PHE A 71 3.43 12.71 -11.75
CA PHE A 71 2.55 13.34 -12.74
C PHE A 71 1.86 12.29 -13.61
N ARG A 72 0.59 12.53 -13.93
CA ARG A 72 -0.17 11.73 -14.90
C ARG A 72 0.37 11.99 -16.32
N ASN A 73 0.20 11.02 -17.22
CA ASN A 73 0.70 11.03 -18.60
C ASN A 73 2.23 11.15 -18.78
N VAL A 74 3.01 11.18 -17.70
CA VAL A 74 4.47 11.29 -17.77
C VAL A 74 5.10 10.02 -17.19
N PRO A 75 5.90 9.26 -17.97
CA PRO A 75 6.69 8.16 -17.43
C PRO A 75 7.61 8.68 -16.32
N THR A 76 7.43 8.19 -15.10
CA THR A 76 8.19 8.63 -13.94
C THR A 76 8.84 7.43 -13.28
N THR A 77 10.15 7.52 -13.06
CA THR A 77 10.91 6.47 -12.34
C THR A 77 10.80 6.70 -10.85
N VAL A 78 10.20 5.75 -10.13
CA VAL A 78 9.96 5.80 -8.69
C VAL A 78 10.36 4.48 -8.02
N LYS A 79 10.51 4.49 -6.70
CA LYS A 79 10.73 3.26 -5.93
C LYS A 79 9.48 2.36 -5.94
N ARG A 80 9.67 1.04 -5.99
CA ARG A 80 8.61 0.03 -6.01
C ARG A 80 7.61 0.18 -4.86
N LYS A 81 8.05 0.62 -3.67
CA LYS A 81 7.17 0.95 -2.53
C LYS A 81 6.01 1.90 -2.87
N TYR A 82 6.22 2.84 -3.80
CA TYR A 82 5.16 3.75 -4.24
C TYR A 82 4.19 3.07 -5.22
N VAL A 83 4.68 2.11 -6.00
CA VAL A 83 3.87 1.30 -6.92
C VAL A 83 2.91 0.39 -6.14
N GLU A 84 3.36 -0.15 -5.01
CA GLU A 84 2.50 -0.92 -4.10
C GLU A 84 1.31 -0.09 -3.63
N VAL A 85 1.56 1.14 -3.14
CA VAL A 85 0.50 2.05 -2.72
C VAL A 85 -0.50 2.32 -3.86
N LEU A 86 0.00 2.58 -5.07
CA LEU A 86 -0.85 2.77 -6.25
C LEU A 86 -1.69 1.53 -6.58
N ALA A 87 -1.13 0.33 -6.46
CA ALA A 87 -1.84 -0.92 -6.70
C ALA A 87 -2.97 -1.16 -5.67
N HIS A 88 -2.80 -0.66 -4.45
CA HIS A 88 -3.80 -0.78 -3.40
C HIS A 88 -4.90 0.30 -3.45
N MET A 89 -4.61 1.45 -4.08
CA MET A 89 -5.56 2.56 -4.25
C MET A 89 -6.72 2.17 -5.17
N VAL A 90 -7.82 1.77 -4.55
CA VAL A 90 -9.07 1.39 -5.23
C VAL A 90 -10.19 2.28 -4.72
N GLU A 91 -10.97 2.79 -5.65
CA GLU A 91 -12.19 3.54 -5.38
C GLU A 91 -13.39 2.63 -5.68
N THR A 92 -14.35 2.60 -4.77
CA THR A 92 -15.64 1.92 -4.98
C THR A 92 -16.72 2.97 -5.21
N LYS A 93 -17.26 3.01 -6.43
CA LYS A 93 -18.41 3.86 -6.77
C LYS A 93 -19.68 3.06 -6.65
N TYR A 94 -20.65 3.62 -5.94
CA TYR A 94 -21.98 3.02 -5.78
C TYR A 94 -22.96 3.70 -6.73
N HIS A 95 -23.73 2.88 -7.45
CA HIS A 95 -24.81 3.33 -8.30
C HIS A 95 -26.11 2.65 -7.87
N GLN A 96 -27.14 3.45 -7.65
CA GLN A 96 -28.49 2.96 -7.44
C GLN A 96 -29.23 2.99 -8.79
N PRO A 97 -29.71 1.84 -9.30
CA PRO A 97 -30.46 1.81 -10.54
C PRO A 97 -31.80 2.55 -10.37
N THR A 98 -32.24 3.21 -11.44
CA THR A 98 -33.55 3.86 -11.47
C THR A 98 -34.65 2.84 -11.22
N ARG A 99 -35.60 3.24 -10.39
CA ARG A 99 -36.70 2.38 -9.96
C ARG A 99 -37.63 2.08 -11.13
N ASP A 100 -37.64 0.83 -11.57
CA ASP A 100 -38.57 0.34 -12.58
C ASP A 100 -39.96 0.20 -11.95
N SER A 101 -41.00 0.70 -12.62
CA SER A 101 -42.39 0.56 -12.19
C SER A 101 -42.86 -0.91 -12.20
N MET A 102 -42.25 -1.74 -13.04
CA MET A 102 -42.56 -3.15 -13.19
C MET A 102 -41.78 -4.04 -12.21
N ASN A 103 -40.73 -3.51 -11.58
CA ASN A 103 -39.91 -4.22 -10.60
C ASN A 103 -39.40 -3.26 -9.50
N PRO A 104 -40.27 -2.83 -8.56
CA PRO A 104 -39.97 -1.76 -7.61
C PRO A 104 -38.85 -2.10 -6.62
N GLU A 105 -38.56 -3.39 -6.39
CA GLU A 105 -37.46 -3.87 -5.55
C GLU A 105 -36.08 -3.61 -6.17
N SER A 106 -35.98 -3.59 -7.50
CA SER A 106 -34.70 -3.36 -8.21
C SER A 106 -34.09 -1.99 -7.88
N GLY A 107 -34.93 -0.97 -7.67
CA GLY A 107 -34.50 0.39 -7.34
C GLY A 107 -33.99 0.59 -5.91
N ASN A 108 -34.07 -0.44 -5.06
CA ASN A 108 -33.54 -0.43 -3.69
C ASN A 108 -32.15 -1.09 -3.58
N SER A 109 -31.61 -1.65 -4.68
CA SER A 109 -30.30 -2.31 -4.67
C SER A 109 -29.18 -1.31 -4.93
N LEU A 110 -28.12 -1.34 -4.12
CA LEU A 110 -26.92 -0.53 -4.31
C LEU A 110 -25.85 -1.37 -5.01
N ILE A 111 -25.47 -1.01 -6.23
CA ILE A 111 -24.46 -1.75 -6.99
C ILE A 111 -23.13 -1.03 -6.84
N GLY A 112 -22.19 -1.65 -6.13
CA GLY A 112 -20.82 -1.19 -6.00
C GLY A 112 -19.95 -1.65 -7.18
N ARG A 113 -19.19 -0.73 -7.77
CA ARG A 113 -18.12 -1.05 -8.73
C ARG A 113 -16.80 -0.51 -8.20
N SER A 114 -15.87 -1.42 -7.98
CA SER A 114 -14.52 -1.10 -7.52
C SER A 114 -13.56 -1.05 -8.70
N ALA A 115 -12.76 0.02 -8.80
CA ALA A 115 -11.72 0.17 -9.80
C ALA A 115 -10.49 0.87 -9.19
N LEU A 116 -9.33 0.74 -9.83
CA LEU A 116 -8.15 1.50 -9.42
C LEU A 116 -8.45 3.00 -9.49
N ALA A 117 -8.17 3.73 -8.41
CA ALA A 117 -8.35 5.18 -8.37
C ALA A 117 -7.40 5.89 -9.35
N TYR A 118 -6.19 5.33 -9.51
CA TYR A 118 -5.17 5.79 -10.43
C TYR A 118 -4.72 4.64 -11.32
N PRO A 119 -5.38 4.40 -12.47
CA PRO A 119 -4.95 3.36 -13.40
C PRO A 119 -3.52 3.64 -13.89
N PHE A 120 -2.65 2.64 -13.83
CA PHE A 120 -1.25 2.79 -14.23
C PHE A 120 -0.72 1.56 -14.96
N ILE A 121 0.35 1.77 -15.71
CA ILE A 121 1.15 0.72 -16.34
C ILE A 121 2.60 0.79 -15.86
N ILE A 122 3.27 -0.35 -15.85
CA ILE A 122 4.71 -0.41 -15.68
C ILE A 122 5.34 -0.33 -17.08
N VAL A 123 6.18 0.68 -17.29
CA VAL A 123 6.92 0.88 -18.55
C VAL A 123 8.21 0.08 -18.53
N GLU A 124 8.94 0.11 -17.40
CA GLU A 124 10.18 -0.64 -17.21
C GLU A 124 10.29 -1.13 -15.76
N ASP A 125 10.55 -2.43 -15.60
CA ASP A 125 10.97 -3.05 -14.34
C ASP A 125 12.13 -4.00 -14.64
N LYS A 126 13.29 -3.74 -14.02
CA LYS A 126 14.51 -4.53 -14.22
C LYS A 126 14.47 -5.86 -13.48
N ASN A 127 13.59 -6.01 -12.49
CA ASN A 127 13.51 -7.20 -11.68
C ASN A 127 12.48 -8.20 -12.25
N PRO A 128 12.89 -9.44 -12.58
CA PRO A 128 11.96 -10.45 -13.12
C PRO A 128 10.87 -10.86 -12.14
N LYS A 129 11.07 -10.68 -10.83
CA LYS A 129 10.06 -11.00 -9.80
C LYS A 129 8.93 -9.96 -9.73
N GLY A 130 9.12 -8.79 -10.34
CA GLY A 130 8.19 -7.67 -10.23
C GLY A 130 6.82 -7.93 -10.85
N ALA A 131 6.78 -8.57 -12.02
CA ALA A 131 5.52 -8.89 -12.70
C ALA A 131 4.65 -9.85 -11.87
N ALA A 132 5.22 -10.98 -11.45
CA ALA A 132 4.53 -11.97 -10.63
C ALA A 132 4.05 -11.38 -9.28
N TRP A 133 4.85 -10.50 -8.68
CA TRP A 133 4.46 -9.76 -7.47
C TRP A 133 3.25 -8.86 -7.70
N LEU A 134 3.24 -8.07 -8.78
CA LEU A 134 2.13 -7.17 -9.09
C LEU A 134 0.84 -7.94 -9.43
N GLU A 135 0.96 -9.07 -10.14
CA GLU A 135 -0.18 -9.94 -10.42
C GLU A 135 -0.80 -10.48 -9.13
N ARG A 136 0.04 -10.90 -8.17
CA ARG A 136 -0.43 -11.35 -6.85
C ARG A 136 -1.15 -10.24 -6.08
N LEU A 137 -0.68 -9.00 -6.18
CA LEU A 137 -1.36 -7.86 -5.55
C LEU A 137 -2.74 -7.61 -6.16
N ARG A 138 -2.85 -7.69 -7.49
CA ARG A 138 -4.11 -7.49 -8.22
C ARG A 138 -5.10 -8.63 -7.97
N SER A 139 -4.63 -9.87 -7.85
CA SER A 139 -5.49 -11.04 -7.66
C SER A 139 -6.15 -11.09 -6.29
N TYR A 140 -5.56 -10.44 -5.27
CA TYR A 140 -6.08 -10.47 -3.90
C TYR A 140 -7.43 -9.74 -3.74
N LYS A 141 -7.86 -8.93 -4.72
CA LYS A 141 -9.10 -8.14 -4.64
C LYS A 141 -10.32 -8.78 -5.34
N GLY A 142 -10.49 -10.10 -5.18
CA GLY A 142 -11.67 -10.86 -5.59
C GLY A 142 -12.70 -10.98 -4.48
#